data_AF-A0A7Y8L3B7-F1
#
_entry.id   AF-A0A7Y8L3B7-F1
#
_cell.length_a   1.000
_cell.length_b   1.000
_cell.length_c   1.000
_cell.angle_alpha   90.00
_cell.angle_beta   90.00
_cell.angle_gamma   90.00
#
_symmetry.space_group_name_H-M   'P 1'
#
loop_
_entity.id
_entity.type
_entity.pdbx_description
1 polymer ?
#
loop_
_entity_poly.entity_id
_entity_poly.type
_entity_poly.pdbx_seq_one_letter_code
_entity_poly.pdbx_strand_id
1 'polypeptide(L)'
;MTRIELAKKGIITEEVKGVAISEGVSPESLASDIAKGLTVIPRNIRHEIRPIGIGKGLKTKVNANIGTSKDRIYLDDEKEKLSVVIKYGADAVMDLSTGGHIKELRQILL
;
A
#
# COMPACT_ATOMS: atom_id res chain seq x y z
N MET A 1 6.80 12.17 -11.16
CA MET A 1 5.42 12.70 -11.15
C MET A 1 4.56 11.77 -10.31
N THR A 2 3.71 12.30 -9.45
CA THR A 2 2.82 11.54 -8.57
C THR A 2 1.51 11.17 -9.29
N ARG A 3 0.75 10.21 -8.75
CA ARG A 3 -0.55 9.83 -9.33
C ARG A 3 -1.55 10.99 -9.36
N ILE A 4 -1.55 11.82 -8.32
CA ILE A 4 -2.43 13.00 -8.28
C ILE A 4 -2.07 14.04 -9.34
N GLU A 5 -0.77 14.25 -9.60
CA GLU A 5 -0.31 15.16 -10.66
C GLU A 5 -0.71 14.65 -12.05
N LEU A 6 -0.56 13.35 -12.31
CA LEU A 6 -0.96 12.72 -13.57
C LEU A 6 -2.48 12.80 -13.76
N ALA A 7 -3.24 12.47 -12.72
CA ALA A 7 -4.70 12.52 -12.76
C ALA A 7 -5.23 13.95 -12.99
N LYS A 8 -4.63 14.97 -12.35
CA LYS A 8 -4.97 16.39 -12.58
C LYS A 8 -4.67 16.85 -14.01
N LYS A 9 -3.74 16.20 -14.71
CA LYS A 9 -3.46 16.43 -16.14
C LYS A 9 -4.35 15.61 -17.08
N GLY A 10 -5.33 14.87 -16.54
CA GLY A 10 -6.19 13.98 -17.32
C GLY A 10 -5.51 12.70 -17.81
N ILE A 11 -4.33 12.36 -17.26
CA ILE A 11 -3.59 11.16 -17.65
C ILE A 11 -4.06 9.97 -16.82
N ILE A 12 -4.70 9.00 -17.48
CA ILE A 12 -5.11 7.72 -16.87
C ILE A 12 -3.99 6.70 -17.10
N THR A 13 -3.27 6.35 -16.02
CA THR A 13 -2.17 5.38 -16.09
C THR A 13 -2.67 3.93 -16.10
N GLU A 14 -1.81 2.99 -16.53
CA GLU A 14 -2.10 1.55 -16.42
C GLU A 14 -2.36 1.09 -14.98
N GLU A 15 -1.74 1.77 -14.00
CA GLU A 15 -1.98 1.51 -12.58
C GLU A 15 -3.42 1.85 -12.18
N VAL A 16 -3.92 2.99 -12.65
CA VAL A 16 -5.31 3.41 -12.41
C VAL A 16 -6.26 2.41 -13.08
N LYS A 17 -5.97 1.99 -14.31
CA LYS A 17 -6.78 0.98 -15.01
C LYS A 17 -6.80 -0.35 -14.25
N GLY A 18 -5.64 -0.83 -13.79
CA GLY A 18 -5.53 -2.07 -13.03
C GLY A 18 -6.29 -2.04 -11.71
N VAL A 19 -6.19 -0.94 -10.96
CA VAL A 19 -6.97 -0.75 -9.72
C VAL A 19 -8.46 -0.68 -10.03
N ALA A 20 -8.86 0.09 -11.04
CA ALA A 20 -10.26 0.23 -11.44
C ALA A 20 -10.90 -1.13 -11.78
N ILE A 21 -10.20 -1.97 -12.53
CA ILE A 21 -10.63 -3.35 -12.84
C ILE A 21 -10.82 -4.17 -11.56
N SER A 22 -9.86 -4.13 -10.64
CA SER A 22 -9.92 -4.92 -9.40
C SER A 22 -11.04 -4.49 -8.43
N GLU A 23 -11.41 -3.21 -8.48
CA GLU A 23 -12.45 -2.61 -7.64
C GLU A 23 -13.83 -2.61 -8.32
N GLY A 24 -13.91 -2.93 -9.62
CA GLY A 24 -15.17 -2.91 -10.37
C GLY A 24 -15.71 -1.50 -10.62
N VAL A 25 -14.82 -0.51 -10.77
CA VAL A 25 -15.16 0.90 -11.05
C VAL A 25 -14.59 1.34 -12.40
N SER A 26 -15.03 2.48 -12.93
CA SER A 26 -14.47 3.02 -14.18
C SER A 26 -13.11 3.71 -13.93
N PRO A 27 -12.13 3.56 -14.84
CA PRO A 27 -10.84 4.26 -14.74
C PRO A 27 -10.98 5.79 -14.68
N GLU A 28 -11.96 6.35 -15.38
CA GLU A 28 -12.24 7.80 -15.43
C GLU A 28 -12.78 8.31 -14.09
N SER A 29 -13.69 7.56 -13.46
CA SER A 29 -14.21 7.89 -12.13
C SER A 29 -13.09 7.83 -11.10
N LEU A 30 -12.28 6.76 -11.13
CA LEU A 30 -11.14 6.61 -10.22
C LEU A 30 -10.10 7.71 -10.42
N ALA A 31 -9.76 8.05 -11.67
CA ALA A 31 -8.85 9.15 -11.98
C ALA A 31 -9.41 10.50 -11.49
N SER A 32 -10.71 10.74 -11.64
CA SER A 32 -11.38 11.94 -11.12
C SER A 32 -11.26 12.05 -9.60
N ASP A 33 -11.49 10.96 -8.88
CA ASP A 33 -11.37 10.92 -7.41
C ASP A 33 -9.91 11.11 -6.96
N ILE A 34 -8.94 10.54 -7.68
CA ILE A 34 -7.51 10.77 -7.44
C ILE A 34 -7.15 12.24 -7.66
N ALA A 35 -7.60 12.86 -8.74
CA ALA A 35 -7.35 14.27 -9.04
C ALA A 35 -7.91 15.21 -7.96
N LYS A 36 -9.06 14.84 -7.38
CA LYS A 36 -9.74 15.54 -6.27
C LYS A 36 -9.15 15.23 -4.89
N GLY A 37 -8.25 14.26 -4.78
CA GLY A 37 -7.66 13.82 -3.50
C GLY A 37 -8.60 12.97 -2.63
N LEU A 38 -9.66 12.41 -3.20
CA LEU A 38 -10.62 11.54 -2.50
C LEU A 38 -10.15 10.08 -2.43
N THR A 39 -9.27 9.70 -3.34
CA THR A 39 -8.72 8.35 -3.47
C THR A 39 -7.23 8.42 -3.80
N VAL A 40 -6.45 7.47 -3.29
CA VAL A 40 -5.01 7.39 -3.51
C VAL A 40 -4.60 6.00 -3.96
N ILE A 41 -3.48 5.91 -4.69
CA ILE A 41 -2.80 4.65 -5.03
C ILE A 41 -1.37 4.75 -4.50
N PRO A 42 -1.04 4.18 -3.32
CA PRO A 42 0.32 4.17 -2.78
C PRO A 42 1.18 3.16 -3.55
N ARG A 43 2.30 3.65 -4.08
CA ARG A 43 3.27 2.88 -4.89
C ARG A 43 4.52 3.71 -5.09
N ASN A 44 5.49 3.56 -4.19
CA ASN A 44 6.78 4.21 -4.39
C ASN A 44 7.44 3.58 -5.62
N ILE A 45 8.15 4.36 -6.45
CA ILE A 45 8.88 3.83 -7.60
C ILE A 45 9.98 2.82 -7.22
N ARG A 46 10.41 2.84 -5.95
CA ARG A 46 11.41 1.92 -5.39
C ARG A 46 10.82 0.64 -4.80
N HIS A 47 9.49 0.48 -4.83
CA HIS A 47 8.81 -0.67 -4.23
C HIS A 47 7.88 -1.29 -5.28
N GLU A 48 8.24 -2.48 -5.73
CA GLU A 48 7.51 -3.20 -6.76
C GLU A 48 6.41 -4.06 -6.15
N ILE A 49 5.20 -3.50 -6.11
CA ILE A 49 4.02 -4.18 -5.60
C ILE A 49 2.85 -4.03 -6.57
N ARG A 50 1.88 -4.92 -6.43
CA ARG A 50 0.57 -4.74 -7.04
C ARG A 50 -0.07 -3.47 -6.49
N PRO A 51 -0.46 -2.49 -7.33
CA PRO A 51 -1.10 -1.28 -6.86
C PRO A 51 -2.47 -1.57 -6.25
N ILE A 52 -2.81 -0.85 -5.18
CA ILE A 52 -4.11 -0.90 -4.50
C ILE A 52 -4.68 0.52 -4.43
N GLY A 53 -5.98 0.67 -4.62
CA GLY A 53 -6.67 1.94 -4.40
C GLY A 53 -7.21 2.04 -2.98
N ILE A 54 -7.06 3.20 -2.34
CA ILE A 54 -7.60 3.49 -1.00
C ILE A 54 -8.41 4.78 -1.10
N GLY A 55 -9.72 4.71 -0.86
CA GLY A 55 -10.55 5.92 -0.88
C GLY A 55 -12.01 5.66 -1.20
N LYS A 56 -12.70 6.75 -1.56
CA LYS A 56 -14.14 6.79 -1.80
C LYS A 56 -14.57 5.77 -2.87
N GLY A 57 -15.65 5.03 -2.59
CA GLY A 57 -16.29 4.14 -3.56
C GLY A 57 -15.53 2.85 -3.86
N LEU A 58 -14.38 2.62 -3.23
CA LEU A 58 -13.62 1.37 -3.32
C LEU A 58 -13.97 0.44 -2.15
N LYS A 59 -13.60 -0.83 -2.24
CA LYS A 59 -13.74 -1.76 -1.10
C LYS A 59 -12.90 -1.26 0.07
N THR A 60 -13.44 -1.35 1.29
CA THR A 60 -12.72 -1.03 2.53
C THR A 60 -11.41 -1.80 2.59
N LYS A 61 -10.33 -1.10 2.99
CA LYS A 61 -8.98 -1.67 3.10
C LYS A 61 -8.60 -1.86 4.56
N VAL A 62 -7.86 -2.92 4.84
CA VAL A 62 -7.36 -3.26 6.18
C VAL A 62 -5.85 -3.12 6.20
N ASN A 63 -5.35 -2.36 7.16
CA ASN A 63 -3.92 -2.24 7.46
C ASN A 63 -3.57 -3.09 8.68
N ALA A 64 -2.51 -3.90 8.58
CA ALA A 64 -1.94 -4.62 9.72
C ALA A 64 -0.64 -3.93 10.18
N ASN A 65 -0.45 -3.80 11.49
CA ASN A 65 0.79 -3.28 12.06
C ASN A 65 1.68 -4.44 12.52
N ILE A 66 2.94 -4.40 12.12
CA ILE A 66 3.99 -5.29 12.61
C ILE A 66 5.16 -4.45 13.14
N GLY A 67 6.18 -5.10 13.68
CA GLY A 67 7.40 -4.45 14.11
C GLY A 67 7.91 -4.92 15.46
N THR A 68 9.20 -4.65 15.69
CA THR A 68 9.93 -4.99 16.90
C THR A 68 9.76 -3.95 18.01
N SER A 69 10.03 -4.38 19.24
CA SER A 69 10.13 -3.51 20.41
C SER A 69 11.48 -3.68 21.09
N LYS A 70 11.76 -2.91 22.15
CA LYS A 70 13.00 -3.10 22.93
C LYS A 70 13.10 -4.48 23.57
N ASP A 71 11.95 -5.09 23.89
CA ASP A 71 11.89 -6.38 24.58
C ASP A 71 11.90 -7.58 23.61
N ARG A 72 11.52 -7.36 22.35
CA ARG A 72 11.43 -8.40 21.32
C ARG A 72 11.88 -7.87 19.96
N ILE A 73 13.09 -8.26 19.55
CA ILE A 73 13.81 -7.76 18.37
C ILE A 73 14.06 -8.81 17.28
N TYR A 74 13.38 -9.96 17.34
CA TYR A 74 13.68 -11.09 16.46
C TYR A 74 13.14 -10.85 15.04
N LEU A 75 14.02 -10.88 14.05
CA LEU A 75 13.67 -10.63 12.64
C LEU A 75 12.75 -11.70 12.06
N ASP A 76 12.96 -12.96 12.43
CA ASP A 76 12.17 -14.07 11.87
C ASP A 76 10.73 -14.06 12.38
N ASP A 77 10.48 -13.56 13.60
CA ASP A 77 9.14 -13.31 14.11
C ASP A 77 8.39 -12.30 13.24
N GLU A 78 9.06 -11.23 12.79
CA GLU A 78 8.44 -10.20 11.96
C GLU A 78 8.19 -10.68 10.52
N LYS A 79 9.07 -11.53 9.97
CA LYS A 79 8.82 -12.20 8.68
C LYS A 79 7.62 -13.13 8.76
N GLU A 80 7.50 -13.90 9.84
CA GLU A 80 6.34 -14.78 10.06
C GLU A 80 5.06 -13.96 10.16
N LYS A 81 5.05 -12.89 10.96
CA LYS A 81 3.91 -11.96 11.05
C LYS A 81 3.53 -11.39 9.69
N LEU A 82 4.50 -10.92 8.90
CA LEU A 82 4.26 -10.40 7.55
C LEU A 82 3.58 -11.46 6.67
N SER A 83 4.11 -12.69 6.69
CA SER A 83 3.57 -13.81 5.91
C SER A 83 2.13 -14.14 6.33
N VAL A 84 1.84 -14.13 7.63
CA VAL A 84 0.51 -14.38 8.19
C VAL A 84 -0.47 -13.28 7.78
N VAL A 85 -0.12 -12.00 7.92
CA VAL A 85 -1.07 -10.92 7.60
C VAL A 85 -1.38 -10.84 6.11
N ILE A 86 -0.40 -11.13 5.23
CA ILE A 86 -0.63 -11.25 3.79
C ILE A 86 -1.57 -12.42 3.50
N LYS A 87 -1.30 -13.60 4.09
CA LYS A 87 -2.12 -14.80 3.90
C LYS A 87 -3.58 -14.59 4.29
N TYR A 88 -3.84 -13.83 5.35
CA TYR A 88 -5.20 -13.54 5.82
C TYR A 88 -5.81 -12.26 5.22
N GLY A 89 -5.14 -11.63 4.24
CA GLY A 89 -5.74 -10.62 3.37
C GLY A 89 -5.61 -9.17 3.86
N ALA A 90 -4.57 -8.83 4.62
CA ALA A 90 -4.24 -7.43 4.86
C ALA A 90 -3.89 -6.72 3.53
N ASP A 91 -4.55 -5.58 3.24
CA ASP A 91 -4.30 -4.78 2.04
C ASP A 91 -3.03 -3.94 2.15
N ALA A 92 -2.65 -3.58 3.39
CA ALA A 92 -1.45 -2.82 3.69
C ALA A 92 -0.81 -3.33 4.98
N VAL A 93 0.51 -3.16 5.06
CA VAL A 93 1.29 -3.47 6.26
C VAL A 93 2.14 -2.27 6.62
N MET A 94 2.17 -1.95 7.91
CA MET A 94 3.01 -0.88 8.44
C MET A 94 4.00 -1.45 9.44
N ASP A 95 5.29 -1.17 9.22
CA ASP A 95 6.33 -1.46 10.19
C ASP A 95 6.45 -0.31 11.22
N LEU A 96 6.07 -0.60 12.46
CA LEU A 96 6.13 0.30 13.62
C LEU A 96 7.30 -0.05 14.57
N SER A 97 8.34 -0.71 14.06
CA SER A 97 9.51 -1.12 14.86
C SER A 97 10.16 0.04 15.63
N THR A 98 10.48 -0.22 16.90
CA THR A 98 11.11 0.74 17.83
C THR A 98 12.40 0.22 18.49
N GLY A 99 12.77 -1.04 18.28
CA GLY A 99 13.96 -1.66 18.88
C GLY A 99 14.77 -2.51 17.90
N GLY A 100 16.06 -2.71 18.18
CA GLY A 100 16.96 -3.48 17.34
C GLY A 100 17.35 -2.77 16.02
N HIS A 101 17.71 -3.55 15.00
CA HIS A 101 18.20 -3.06 13.71
C HIS A 101 17.05 -2.69 12.75
N ILE A 102 16.32 -1.61 13.06
CA ILE A 102 15.08 -1.19 12.36
C ILE A 102 15.29 -1.03 10.84
N LYS A 103 16.43 -0.48 10.40
CA LYS A 103 16.69 -0.23 8.98
C LYS A 103 16.83 -1.54 8.19
N GLU A 104 17.56 -2.51 8.74
CA GLU A 104 17.75 -3.82 8.14
C GLU A 104 16.44 -4.60 8.10
N LEU A 105 15.68 -4.54 9.20
CA LEU A 105 14.34 -5.13 9.27
C LEU A 105 13.42 -4.55 8.18
N ARG A 106 13.36 -3.24 7.99
CA ARG A 106 12.53 -2.64 6.92
C ARG A 106 12.95 -3.06 5.53
N GLN A 107 14.25 -3.27 5.30
CA GLN A 107 14.76 -3.70 3.99
C GLN A 107 14.36 -5.13 3.64
N ILE A 108 14.20 -6.01 4.64
CA ILE A 108 13.78 -7.40 4.39
C ILE A 108 12.26 -7.56 4.25
N LEU A 109 11.48 -6.57 4.70
CA LEU A 109 10.01 -6.57 4.64
C LEU A 109 9.45 -5.94 3.35
N LEU A 110 10.30 -5.26 2.57
CA LEU A 110 9.98 -4.60 1.30
C LEU A 110 10.49 -5.41 0.11
#